data_AF-A0A0H3ZYN2-F1
#
_entry.id   AF-A0A0H3ZYN2-F1
#
_cell.length_a   1.000
_cell.length_b   1.000
_cell.length_c   1.000
_cell.angle_alpha   90.00
_cell.angle_beta   90.00
_cell.angle_gamma   90.00
#
_symmetry.space_group_name_H-M   'P 1'
#
loop_
_entity.id
_entity.type
_entity.pdbx_description
1 polymer ?
#
loop_
_entity_poly.entity_id
_entity_poly.type
_entity_poly.pdbx_seq_one_letter_code
_entity_poly.pdbx_strand_id
1 'polypeptide(L)'
;MISQQFFDHLKLLREKHQEKSQYNLFSVLRSDSDEVRLHSRFLVDILSPEGSHNYGEIFLNDLLQRLSISLTGDIKVDCEYKNIDILIRSPDTAVIIENKIYAGDQGKQLQRYYETMRNEGYINIYLFYLTLDGKSASDQSIGTLQDKVSNLSYADEIHAWIQRCTEIAVRDAPLREAFIQYTLLINNLTHRVDNMEHINQLKQLLLTDDNLLSVNELNQAYEEIVIDSQVAMWTMLGEKMTEKFGDLSNDSISKQHDMRHCVKSYVQAKRNSKYLIQEVPLTGYPSFNLFIEQNHHLYFGIYCEDSSKIIKELPKLEHRYKEEEHHTFWDYPKKKINFRNLTANDVKLLSTPTALETMVDQIINEMVKMIEMYS
;
A
#
# COMPACT_ATOMS: atom_id res chain seq x y z
N MET A 1 -34.66 1.12 9.16
CA MET A 1 -34.32 2.48 8.67
C MET A 1 -33.30 3.04 9.65
N ILE A 2 -32.08 3.30 9.20
CA ILE A 2 -31.03 3.86 10.07
C ILE A 2 -31.48 5.24 10.53
N SER A 3 -31.69 5.41 11.83
CA SER A 3 -32.01 6.71 12.42
C SER A 3 -30.72 7.50 12.67
N GLN A 4 -30.83 8.83 12.74
CA GLN A 4 -29.71 9.67 13.18
C GLN A 4 -29.11 9.20 14.52
N GLN A 5 -29.97 8.65 15.40
CA GLN A 5 -29.57 8.10 16.70
C GLN A 5 -28.62 6.91 16.57
N PHE A 6 -28.70 6.10 15.50
CA PHE A 6 -27.75 5.01 15.25
C PHE A 6 -26.34 5.54 14.99
N PHE A 7 -26.21 6.56 14.13
CA PHE A 7 -24.91 7.19 13.87
C PHE A 7 -24.37 7.95 15.07
N ASP A 8 -25.24 8.60 15.83
CA ASP A 8 -24.86 9.25 17.08
C ASP A 8 -24.36 8.20 18.10
N HIS A 9 -25.03 7.05 18.19
CA HIS A 9 -24.59 5.95 19.04
C HIS A 9 -23.26 5.34 18.58
N LEU A 10 -23.05 5.15 17.27
CA LEU A 10 -21.76 4.73 16.73
C LEU A 10 -20.65 5.74 17.04
N LYS A 11 -20.94 7.04 16.94
CA LYS A 11 -20.00 8.10 17.27
C LYS A 11 -19.65 8.09 18.77
N LEU A 12 -20.65 7.90 19.64
CA LEU A 12 -20.45 7.80 21.09
C LEU A 12 -19.65 6.54 21.46
N LEU A 13 -19.94 5.39 20.84
CA LEU A 13 -19.16 4.17 21.02
C LEU A 13 -17.72 4.37 20.58
N ARG A 14 -17.52 5.01 19.41
CA ARG A 14 -16.19 5.39 18.95
C ARG A 14 -15.52 6.27 19.99
N GLU A 15 -16.09 7.40 20.37
CA GLU A 15 -15.50 8.35 21.34
C GLU A 15 -15.22 7.73 22.71
N LYS A 16 -16.10 6.85 23.22
CA LYS A 16 -15.93 6.12 24.48
C LYS A 16 -14.71 5.19 24.45
N HIS A 17 -14.48 4.55 23.30
CA HIS A 17 -13.44 3.55 23.12
C HIS A 17 -12.25 4.04 22.28
N GLN A 18 -12.25 5.32 21.87
CA GLN A 18 -11.16 5.96 21.16
C GLN A 18 -10.11 6.33 22.20
N GLU A 19 -9.03 5.56 22.25
CA GLU A 19 -7.86 6.05 22.96
C GLU A 19 -7.38 7.34 22.28
N LYS A 20 -7.00 8.34 23.08
CA LYS A 20 -6.37 9.55 22.54
C LYS A 20 -5.15 9.11 21.74
N SER A 21 -4.92 9.74 20.58
CA SER A 21 -3.68 9.55 19.81
C SER A 21 -2.49 9.73 20.75
N GLN A 22 -1.86 8.62 21.09
CA GLN A 22 -0.69 8.61 21.96
C GLN A 22 0.52 8.98 21.09
N TYR A 23 1.50 9.64 21.69
CA TYR A 23 2.78 9.88 21.03
C TYR A 23 3.37 8.54 20.57
N ASN A 24 3.74 8.45 19.29
CA ASN A 24 4.36 7.26 18.72
C ASN A 24 5.65 7.67 17.98
N LEU A 25 6.79 7.18 18.47
CA LEU A 25 8.11 7.51 17.94
C LEU A 25 8.27 7.01 16.50
N PHE A 26 7.72 5.85 16.15
CA PHE A 26 7.84 5.28 14.80
C PHE A 26 7.19 6.19 13.75
N SER A 27 5.96 6.65 14.02
CA SER A 27 5.21 7.56 13.14
C SER A 27 5.84 8.95 13.00
N VAL A 28 6.70 9.35 13.95
CA VAL A 28 7.48 10.60 13.85
C VAL A 28 8.69 10.41 12.93
N LEU A 29 9.33 9.24 12.98
CA LEU A 29 10.58 8.98 12.26
C LEU A 29 10.36 8.55 10.80
N ARG A 30 9.28 7.80 10.52
CA ARG A 30 8.96 7.27 9.19
C ARG A 30 7.45 7.20 8.96
N SER A 31 7.05 7.04 7.71
CA SER A 31 5.67 6.71 7.36
C SER A 31 5.30 5.35 7.94
N ASP A 32 4.12 5.24 8.53
CA ASP A 32 3.57 3.98 9.06
C ASP A 32 3.48 2.87 8.00
N SER A 33 3.56 3.22 6.72
CA SER A 33 3.55 2.30 5.57
C SER A 33 4.93 1.91 5.03
N ASP A 34 6.04 2.37 5.65
CA ASP A 34 7.40 2.11 5.16
C ASP A 34 7.85 0.68 5.51
N GLU A 35 7.56 -0.26 4.60
CA GLU A 35 7.87 -1.70 4.72
C GLU A 35 9.33 -1.95 5.11
N VAL A 36 10.27 -1.30 4.44
CA VAL A 36 11.69 -1.61 4.60
C VAL A 36 12.33 -0.81 5.72
N ARG A 37 12.20 0.53 5.68
CA ARG A 37 13.01 1.41 6.55
C ARG A 37 12.43 1.56 7.95
N LEU A 38 11.15 1.23 8.14
CA LEU A 38 10.53 1.14 9.45
C LEU A 38 10.40 -0.33 9.86
N HIS A 39 9.56 -1.10 9.17
CA HIS A 39 9.15 -2.41 9.68
C HIS A 39 10.26 -3.46 9.60
N SER A 40 10.82 -3.73 8.41
CA SER A 40 11.85 -4.75 8.24
C SER A 40 13.08 -4.44 9.08
N ARG A 41 13.53 -3.18 9.09
CA ARG A 41 14.67 -2.75 9.91
C ARG A 41 14.43 -2.93 11.41
N PHE A 42 13.25 -2.57 11.91
CA PHE A 42 12.92 -2.76 13.32
C PHE A 42 12.88 -4.25 13.66
N LEU A 43 12.18 -5.06 12.86
CA LEU A 43 12.09 -6.50 13.07
C LEU A 43 13.47 -7.18 13.02
N VAL A 44 14.33 -6.80 12.07
CA VAL A 44 15.70 -7.32 11.96
C VAL A 44 16.52 -6.99 13.20
N ASP A 45 16.46 -5.75 13.72
CA ASP A 45 17.20 -5.40 14.94
C ASP A 45 16.76 -6.27 16.12
N ILE A 46 15.45 -6.50 16.30
CA ILE A 46 14.91 -7.33 17.39
C ILE A 46 15.19 -8.83 17.21
N LEU A 47 15.25 -9.31 15.97
CA LEU A 47 15.54 -10.71 15.65
C LEU A 47 17.03 -11.03 15.65
N SER A 48 17.90 -10.03 15.56
CA SER A 48 19.34 -10.23 15.48
C SER A 48 19.91 -10.66 16.83
N PRO A 49 20.67 -11.76 16.92
CA PRO A 49 21.37 -12.11 18.16
C PRO A 49 22.33 -10.99 18.63
N GLU A 50 22.91 -10.27 17.67
CA GLU A 50 23.79 -9.10 17.84
C GLU A 50 23.04 -7.77 17.71
N GLY A 51 21.71 -7.77 17.87
CA GLY A 51 20.87 -6.59 17.82
C GLY A 51 21.09 -5.62 18.98
N SER A 52 20.62 -4.38 18.83
CA SER A 52 20.88 -3.31 19.81
C SER A 52 20.22 -3.53 21.19
N HIS A 53 19.34 -4.53 21.30
CA HIS A 53 18.55 -4.83 22.48
C HIS A 53 19.32 -5.58 23.59
N ASN A 54 20.45 -6.24 23.31
CA ASN A 54 21.24 -7.01 24.32
C ASN A 54 20.50 -8.21 24.95
N TYR A 55 19.55 -8.82 24.23
CA TYR A 55 18.83 -10.03 24.67
C TYR A 55 19.29 -11.31 23.97
N GLY A 56 20.38 -11.24 23.17
CA GLY A 56 20.86 -12.37 22.38
C GLY A 56 19.74 -12.94 21.51
N GLU A 57 19.61 -14.26 21.50
CA GLU A 57 18.65 -14.97 20.64
C GLU A 57 17.24 -15.08 21.23
N ILE A 58 16.94 -14.48 22.39
CA ILE A 58 15.67 -14.74 23.11
C ILE A 58 14.43 -14.40 22.26
N PHE A 59 14.41 -13.22 21.64
CA PHE A 59 13.27 -12.79 20.83
C PHE A 59 13.15 -13.61 19.53
N LEU A 60 14.29 -13.90 18.90
CA LEU A 60 14.36 -14.75 17.73
C LEU A 60 13.81 -16.15 18.02
N ASN A 61 14.25 -16.77 19.11
CA ASN A 61 13.82 -18.11 19.49
C ASN A 61 12.33 -18.16 19.80
N ASP A 62 11.74 -17.11 20.41
CA ASP A 62 10.28 -17.01 20.60
C ASP A 62 9.54 -16.98 19.25
N LEU A 63 10.03 -16.23 18.26
CA LEU A 63 9.44 -16.21 16.92
C LEU A 63 9.58 -17.57 16.24
N LEU A 64 10.78 -18.13 16.17
CA LEU A 64 11.05 -19.40 15.50
C LEU A 64 10.23 -20.54 16.09
N GLN A 65 10.04 -20.55 17.41
CA GLN A 65 9.17 -21.53 18.08
C GLN A 65 7.73 -21.43 17.59
N ARG A 66 7.18 -20.22 17.43
CA ARG A 66 5.82 -20.01 16.88
C ARG A 66 5.71 -20.49 15.44
N LEU A 67 6.78 -20.32 14.68
CA LEU A 67 6.89 -20.79 13.30
C LEU A 67 7.20 -22.29 13.18
N SER A 68 7.38 -23.00 14.31
CA SER A 68 7.80 -24.40 14.35
C SER A 68 9.12 -24.67 13.61
N ILE A 69 10.05 -23.70 13.67
CA ILE A 69 11.38 -23.78 13.09
C ILE A 69 12.41 -23.88 14.22
N SER A 70 13.42 -24.72 14.02
CA SER A 70 14.57 -24.81 14.90
C SER A 70 15.83 -24.53 14.10
N LEU A 71 16.62 -23.55 14.53
CA LEU A 71 17.91 -23.20 13.93
C LEU A 71 19.03 -23.55 14.91
N THR A 72 20.18 -23.96 14.37
CA THR A 72 21.37 -24.28 15.17
C THR A 72 22.62 -23.71 14.51
N GLY A 73 23.66 -23.42 15.29
CA GLY A 73 24.93 -22.89 14.79
C GLY A 73 25.00 -21.37 14.78
N ASP A 74 25.84 -20.80 13.91
CA ASP A 74 26.02 -19.34 13.76
C ASP A 74 24.80 -18.74 13.04
N ILE A 75 23.96 -18.01 13.80
CA ILE A 75 22.74 -17.40 13.27
C ILE A 75 22.99 -15.95 12.89
N LYS A 76 22.60 -15.56 11.67
CA LYS A 76 22.67 -14.19 11.16
C LYS A 76 21.32 -13.72 10.70
N VAL A 77 21.00 -12.45 10.97
CA VAL A 77 19.77 -11.82 10.48
C VAL A 77 20.16 -10.58 9.68
N ASP A 78 19.71 -10.52 8.43
CA ASP A 78 20.05 -9.46 7.50
C ASP A 78 18.78 -8.73 7.03
N CYS A 79 18.92 -7.42 6.84
CA CYS A 79 17.91 -6.58 6.20
C CYS A 79 18.35 -6.31 4.75
N GLU A 80 17.45 -6.48 3.79
CA GLU A 80 17.67 -6.21 2.36
C GLU A 80 18.80 -7.03 1.69
N TYR A 81 19.21 -8.18 2.26
CA TYR A 81 20.24 -9.02 1.63
C TYR A 81 19.74 -9.56 0.29
N LYS A 82 20.37 -9.13 -0.81
CA LYS A 82 19.94 -9.44 -2.19
C LYS A 82 18.46 -9.09 -2.45
N ASN A 83 17.99 -7.99 -1.86
CA ASN A 83 16.61 -7.50 -1.90
C ASN A 83 15.60 -8.33 -1.09
N ILE A 84 16.04 -9.29 -0.28
CA ILE A 84 15.16 -9.98 0.67
C ILE A 84 14.95 -9.08 1.88
N ASP A 85 13.70 -8.72 2.19
CA ASP A 85 13.38 -7.78 3.27
C ASP A 85 13.97 -8.20 4.62
N ILE A 86 13.72 -9.44 5.03
CA ILE A 86 14.24 -10.02 6.27
C ILE A 86 14.73 -11.44 5.96
N LEU A 87 16.00 -11.71 6.26
CA LEU A 87 16.62 -13.00 6.03
C LEU A 87 17.29 -13.50 7.31
N ILE A 88 16.84 -14.63 7.85
CA ILE A 88 17.48 -15.33 8.97
C ILE A 88 18.23 -16.53 8.41
N ARG A 89 19.51 -16.67 8.76
CA ARG A 89 20.41 -17.69 8.21
C ARG A 89 21.09 -18.45 9.32
N SER A 90 21.20 -19.75 9.14
CA SER A 90 22.07 -20.66 9.88
C SER A 90 22.85 -21.51 8.86
N PRO A 91 23.82 -22.35 9.26
CA PRO A 91 24.72 -23.02 8.32
C PRO A 91 24.05 -23.77 7.14
N ASP A 92 22.87 -24.36 7.33
CA ASP A 92 22.16 -25.12 6.29
C ASP A 92 20.74 -24.62 6.00
N THR A 93 20.24 -23.65 6.78
CA THR A 93 18.83 -23.23 6.76
C THR A 93 18.70 -21.73 6.56
N ALA A 94 17.83 -21.34 5.63
CA ALA A 94 17.43 -19.96 5.38
C ALA A 94 15.93 -19.77 5.65
N VAL A 95 15.58 -18.76 6.43
CA VAL A 95 14.20 -18.29 6.64
C VAL A 95 14.06 -16.92 6.01
N ILE A 96 13.25 -16.85 4.98
CA ILE A 96 12.95 -15.64 4.22
C ILE A 96 11.60 -15.12 4.70
N ILE A 97 11.53 -13.84 5.07
CA ILE A 97 10.26 -13.15 5.33
C ILE A 97 10.21 -11.94 4.39
N GLU A 98 9.30 -11.99 3.41
CA GLU A 98 8.96 -10.83 2.56
C GLU A 98 7.85 -10.03 3.25
N ASN A 99 8.07 -8.73 3.43
CA ASN A 99 7.23 -7.86 4.25
C ASN A 99 6.38 -6.93 3.38
N LYS A 100 5.06 -7.00 3.51
CA LYS A 100 4.10 -6.22 2.71
C LYS A 100 3.05 -5.54 3.57
N ILE A 101 3.08 -4.21 3.56
CA ILE A 101 2.07 -3.36 4.18
C ILE A 101 1.09 -2.90 3.10
N TYR A 102 1.58 -2.20 2.07
CA TYR A 102 0.76 -1.67 0.97
C TYR A 102 1.41 -1.76 -0.42
N ALA A 103 2.66 -2.21 -0.53
CA ALA A 103 3.30 -2.38 -1.83
C ALA A 103 2.66 -3.55 -2.60
N GLY A 104 2.57 -3.38 -3.92
CA GLY A 104 2.14 -4.44 -4.82
C GLY A 104 3.18 -5.55 -4.95
N ASP A 105 2.71 -6.73 -5.32
CA ASP A 105 3.55 -7.88 -5.64
C ASP A 105 4.45 -7.64 -6.86
N GLN A 106 5.71 -8.05 -6.76
CA GLN A 106 6.58 -8.16 -7.92
C GLN A 106 6.51 -9.57 -8.52
N GLY A 107 6.48 -9.68 -9.85
CA GLY A 107 6.40 -10.97 -10.52
C GLY A 107 7.58 -11.88 -10.18
N LYS A 108 7.29 -13.15 -9.82
CA LYS A 108 8.23 -14.21 -9.45
C LYS A 108 9.19 -13.86 -8.30
N GLN A 109 8.81 -12.92 -7.42
CA GLN A 109 9.70 -12.42 -6.37
C GLN A 109 10.14 -13.51 -5.40
N LEU A 110 9.19 -14.23 -4.81
CA LEU A 110 9.48 -15.31 -3.87
C LEU A 110 10.24 -16.46 -4.53
N GLN A 111 9.97 -16.73 -5.81
CA GLN A 111 10.72 -17.71 -6.60
C GLN A 111 12.20 -17.32 -6.72
N ARG A 112 12.51 -16.06 -7.05
CA ARG A 112 13.90 -15.60 -7.15
C ARG A 112 14.64 -15.74 -5.82
N TYR A 113 14.00 -15.43 -4.70
CA TYR A 113 14.65 -15.56 -3.38
C TYR A 113 14.96 -17.00 -3.03
N TYR A 114 14.01 -17.90 -3.28
CA TYR A 114 14.22 -19.34 -3.09
C TYR A 114 15.39 -19.86 -3.93
N GLU A 115 15.43 -19.52 -5.22
CA GLU A 115 16.53 -19.92 -6.11
C GLU A 115 17.85 -19.30 -5.67
N THR A 116 17.85 -18.06 -5.21
CA THR A 116 19.04 -17.37 -4.69
C THR A 116 19.63 -18.09 -3.50
N MET A 117 18.83 -18.43 -2.49
CA MET A 117 19.31 -19.17 -1.31
C MET A 117 19.73 -20.59 -1.67
N ARG A 118 19.00 -21.26 -2.55
CA ARG A 118 19.39 -22.60 -3.02
C ARG A 118 20.75 -22.59 -3.71
N ASN A 119 21.02 -21.58 -4.53
CA ASN A 119 22.29 -21.41 -5.24
C ASN A 119 23.45 -21.07 -4.29
N GLU A 120 23.16 -20.47 -3.13
CA GLU A 120 24.13 -20.25 -2.05
C GLU A 120 24.39 -21.49 -1.19
N GLY A 121 23.67 -22.60 -1.43
CA GLY A 121 23.90 -23.88 -0.78
C GLY A 121 23.01 -24.18 0.42
N TYR A 122 21.99 -23.35 0.72
CA TYR A 122 21.02 -23.65 1.77
C TYR A 122 20.14 -24.85 1.38
N ILE A 123 20.00 -25.79 2.32
CA ILE A 123 19.27 -27.05 2.14
C ILE A 123 17.80 -26.84 2.51
N ASN A 124 17.56 -26.25 3.68
CA ASN A 124 16.22 -25.98 4.18
C ASN A 124 15.90 -24.50 3.93
N ILE A 125 14.83 -24.23 3.18
CA ILE A 125 14.42 -22.86 2.85
C ILE A 125 12.96 -22.69 3.22
N TYR A 126 12.70 -21.83 4.19
CA TYR A 126 11.36 -21.44 4.63
C TYR A 126 11.02 -20.08 4.03
N LEU A 127 9.85 -19.97 3.39
CA LEU A 127 9.36 -18.74 2.79
C LEU A 127 8.12 -18.29 3.54
N PHE A 128 8.19 -17.11 4.14
CA PHE A 128 7.07 -16.44 4.76
C PHE A 128 6.71 -15.17 4.00
N TYR A 129 5.42 -14.99 3.78
CA TYR A 129 4.86 -13.77 3.21
C TYR A 129 4.07 -13.05 4.31
N LEU A 130 4.66 -11.98 4.84
CA LEU A 130 4.13 -11.23 5.96
C LEU A 130 3.28 -10.06 5.44
N THR A 131 1.98 -10.10 5.72
CA THR A 131 1.03 -9.03 5.38
C THR A 131 0.32 -8.51 6.62
N LEU A 132 -0.47 -7.43 6.48
CA LEU A 132 -1.26 -6.91 7.60
C LEU A 132 -2.23 -7.94 8.19
N ASP A 133 -2.83 -8.79 7.35
CA ASP A 133 -3.95 -9.67 7.68
C ASP A 133 -3.76 -11.13 7.25
N GLY A 134 -2.53 -11.54 6.90
CA GLY A 134 -2.22 -12.92 6.52
C GLY A 134 -2.68 -13.32 5.11
N LYS A 135 -2.96 -12.34 4.25
CA LYS A 135 -3.28 -12.59 2.83
C LYS A 135 -2.10 -13.25 2.11
N SER A 136 -2.44 -14.18 1.22
CA SER A 136 -1.47 -14.82 0.33
C SER A 136 -0.92 -13.84 -0.69
N ALA A 137 0.34 -14.04 -1.08
CA ALA A 137 0.91 -13.42 -2.27
C ALA A 137 0.12 -13.84 -3.52
N SER A 138 0.16 -13.01 -4.56
CA SER A 138 -0.46 -13.34 -5.84
C SER A 138 0.23 -14.53 -6.52
N ASP A 139 -0.51 -15.28 -7.33
CA ASP A 139 0.03 -16.38 -8.13
C ASP A 139 1.24 -15.96 -8.99
N GLN A 140 1.24 -14.70 -9.43
CA GLN A 140 2.34 -14.13 -10.20
C GLN A 140 3.62 -13.99 -9.37
N SER A 141 3.52 -13.68 -8.08
CA SER A 141 4.65 -13.53 -7.14
C SER A 141 5.18 -14.89 -6.67
N ILE A 142 4.26 -15.82 -6.39
CA ILE A 142 4.56 -17.17 -5.89
C ILE A 142 5.17 -18.07 -6.99
N GLY A 143 4.66 -17.98 -8.21
CA GLY A 143 5.08 -18.88 -9.29
C GLY A 143 4.77 -20.35 -8.98
N THR A 144 5.76 -21.22 -9.08
CA THR A 144 5.61 -22.67 -8.84
C THR A 144 5.75 -23.08 -7.37
N LEU A 145 5.81 -22.13 -6.44
CA LEU A 145 6.09 -22.36 -5.01
C LEU A 145 4.86 -22.33 -4.10
N GLN A 146 3.64 -22.52 -4.63
CA GLN A 146 2.38 -22.42 -3.87
C GLN A 146 2.37 -23.25 -2.59
N ASP A 147 2.93 -24.47 -2.61
CA ASP A 147 2.96 -25.35 -1.43
C ASP A 147 4.13 -25.07 -0.47
N LYS A 148 4.98 -24.08 -0.76
CA LYS A 148 6.21 -23.77 -0.01
C LYS A 148 6.19 -22.42 0.69
N VAL A 149 5.20 -21.57 0.39
CA VAL A 149 5.03 -20.25 0.99
C VAL A 149 3.99 -20.32 2.10
N SER A 150 4.38 -19.90 3.30
CA SER A 150 3.46 -19.75 4.43
C SER A 150 3.14 -18.28 4.64
N ASN A 151 1.91 -17.96 5.01
CA ASN A 151 1.52 -16.58 5.29
C ASN A 151 1.79 -16.25 6.76
N LEU A 152 2.22 -15.01 7.01
CA LEU A 152 2.26 -14.40 8.34
C LEU A 152 1.42 -13.14 8.34
N SER A 153 0.88 -12.83 9.52
CA SER A 153 0.02 -11.67 9.75
C SER A 153 0.65 -10.74 10.78
N TYR A 154 0.64 -9.44 10.50
CA TYR A 154 0.89 -8.46 11.55
C TYR A 154 -0.19 -8.51 12.62
N ALA A 155 -1.45 -8.65 12.20
CA ALA A 155 -2.57 -8.69 13.13
C ALA A 155 -2.46 -9.88 14.10
N ASP A 156 -1.93 -11.02 13.66
CA ASP A 156 -1.93 -12.24 14.47
C ASP A 156 -0.54 -12.62 14.98
N GLU A 157 0.33 -13.20 14.14
CA GLU A 157 1.62 -13.73 14.59
C GLU A 157 2.56 -12.67 15.14
N ILE A 158 2.78 -11.56 14.40
CA ILE A 158 3.73 -10.52 14.82
C ILE A 158 3.19 -9.74 16.02
N HIS A 159 1.91 -9.41 16.05
CA HIS A 159 1.31 -8.76 17.22
C HIS A 159 1.48 -9.61 18.49
N ALA A 160 1.14 -10.89 18.44
CA ALA A 160 1.29 -11.79 19.58
C ALA A 160 2.75 -12.00 19.99
N TRP A 161 3.67 -12.01 19.02
CA TRP A 161 5.11 -12.08 19.28
C TRP A 161 5.65 -10.81 19.93
N ILE A 162 5.29 -9.61 19.45
CA ILE A 162 5.71 -8.33 20.05
C ILE A 162 5.14 -8.16 21.46
N GLN A 163 3.89 -8.58 21.71
CA GLN A 163 3.35 -8.62 23.07
C GLN A 163 4.18 -9.51 24.00
N ARG A 164 4.60 -10.67 23.51
CA ARG A 164 5.49 -11.55 24.26
C ARG A 164 6.88 -10.95 24.47
N CYS A 165 7.42 -10.25 23.47
CA CYS A 165 8.67 -9.49 23.62
C CYS A 165 8.54 -8.40 24.69
N THR A 166 7.38 -7.74 24.78
CA THR A 166 7.06 -6.75 25.83
C THR A 166 7.11 -7.37 27.22
N GLU A 167 6.57 -8.57 27.40
CA GLU A 167 6.62 -9.32 28.66
C GLU A 167 8.06 -9.71 29.04
N ILE A 168 8.86 -10.16 28.07
CA ILE A 168 10.27 -10.52 28.27
C ILE A 168 11.09 -9.29 28.67
N ALA A 169 10.84 -8.15 28.03
CA ALA A 169 11.51 -6.88 28.30
C ALA A 169 10.93 -6.11 29.49
N VAL A 170 10.11 -6.73 30.35
CA VAL A 170 9.37 -6.01 31.42
C VAL A 170 10.25 -5.14 32.32
N ARG A 171 11.53 -5.50 32.53
CA ARG A 171 12.49 -4.72 33.34
C ARG A 171 13.34 -3.72 32.56
N ASP A 172 13.36 -3.80 31.23
CA ASP A 172 14.04 -2.87 30.34
C ASP A 172 13.04 -1.84 29.84
N ALA A 173 12.93 -0.71 30.55
CA ALA A 173 11.92 0.30 30.24
C ALA A 173 12.04 0.88 28.82
N PRO A 174 13.24 1.26 28.32
CA PRO A 174 13.40 1.69 26.94
C PRO A 174 12.91 0.67 25.90
N LEU A 175 13.32 -0.60 26.04
CA LEU A 175 12.96 -1.63 25.07
C LEU A 175 11.48 -2.02 25.17
N ARG A 176 10.94 -2.13 26.39
CA ARG A 176 9.51 -2.36 26.63
C ARG A 176 8.65 -1.27 26.01
N GLU A 177 9.06 0.00 26.15
CA GLU A 177 8.33 1.13 25.56
C GLU A 177 8.39 1.10 24.03
N ALA A 178 9.53 0.73 23.44
CA ALA A 178 9.64 0.53 21.99
C ALA A 178 8.64 -0.55 21.49
N PHE A 179 8.51 -1.66 22.21
CA PHE A 179 7.53 -2.69 21.86
C PHE A 179 6.08 -2.22 22.01
N ILE A 180 5.74 -1.51 23.10
CA ILE A 180 4.40 -0.93 23.29
C ILE A 180 4.05 0.02 22.14
N GLN A 181 4.97 0.90 21.75
CA GLN A 181 4.72 1.82 20.64
C GLN A 181 4.62 1.10 19.29
N TYR A 182 5.38 0.03 19.09
CA TYR A 182 5.24 -0.79 17.88
C TYR A 182 3.93 -1.57 17.86
N THR A 183 3.44 -2.07 19.00
CA THR A 183 2.10 -2.67 19.13
C THR A 183 1.01 -1.67 18.75
N LEU A 184 1.07 -0.44 19.27
CA LEU A 184 0.12 0.61 18.88
C LEU A 184 0.15 0.91 17.38
N LEU A 185 1.34 0.92 16.77
CA LEU A 185 1.49 1.09 15.33
C LEU A 185 0.82 -0.07 14.56
N ILE A 186 1.07 -1.32 14.95
CA ILE A 186 0.43 -2.50 14.35
C ILE A 186 -1.09 -2.40 14.47
N ASN A 187 -1.62 -1.99 15.62
CA ASN A 187 -3.07 -1.88 15.84
C ASN A 187 -3.70 -0.84 14.93
N ASN A 188 -3.04 0.31 14.75
CA ASN A 188 -3.47 1.34 13.82
C ASN A 188 -3.48 0.83 12.37
N LEU A 189 -2.43 0.11 11.94
CA LEU A 189 -2.30 -0.41 10.58
C LEU A 189 -3.29 -1.54 10.25
N THR A 190 -3.57 -2.39 11.24
CA THR A 190 -4.46 -3.56 11.08
C THR A 190 -5.92 -3.24 11.39
N HIS A 191 -6.22 -1.98 11.73
CA HIS A 191 -7.52 -1.55 12.26
C HIS A 191 -8.01 -2.43 13.42
N ARG A 192 -7.08 -3.05 14.16
CA ARG A 192 -7.41 -3.78 15.38
C ARG A 192 -7.85 -2.76 16.41
N VAL A 193 -9.13 -2.81 16.72
CA VAL A 193 -9.66 -2.14 17.91
C VAL A 193 -9.22 -3.00 19.10
N ASP A 194 -8.21 -2.54 19.84
CA ASP A 194 -7.75 -3.18 21.09
C ASP A 194 -8.89 -3.47 22.07
N ASN A 195 -9.98 -2.71 21.94
CA ASN A 195 -11.15 -2.83 22.75
C ASN A 195 -12.14 -3.87 22.19
N MET A 196 -11.92 -5.15 22.51
CA MET A 196 -12.88 -6.24 22.24
C MET A 196 -14.29 -5.94 22.77
N GLU A 197 -14.42 -5.12 23.83
CA GLU A 197 -15.72 -4.65 24.33
C GLU A 197 -16.41 -3.73 23.31
N HIS A 198 -15.67 -2.81 22.68
CA HIS A 198 -16.17 -1.96 21.60
C HIS A 198 -16.66 -2.81 20.41
N ILE A 199 -15.86 -3.79 19.97
CA ILE A 199 -16.26 -4.69 18.88
C ILE A 199 -17.50 -5.50 19.25
N ASN A 200 -17.60 -6.01 20.48
CA ASN A 200 -18.78 -6.72 20.94
C ASN A 200 -20.02 -5.80 21.01
N GLN A 201 -19.88 -4.55 21.45
CA GLN A 201 -20.96 -3.56 21.44
C GLN A 201 -21.42 -3.23 20.03
N LEU A 202 -20.48 -3.06 19.08
CA LEU A 202 -20.80 -2.88 17.66
C LEU A 202 -21.53 -4.10 17.07
N LYS A 203 -21.06 -5.32 17.38
CA LYS A 203 -21.73 -6.55 16.97
C LYS A 203 -23.16 -6.62 17.49
N GLN A 204 -23.38 -6.34 18.78
CA GLN A 204 -24.72 -6.32 19.35
C GLN A 204 -25.60 -5.27 18.67
N LEU A 205 -25.07 -4.07 18.42
CA LEU A 205 -25.78 -3.00 17.73
C LEU A 205 -26.19 -3.40 16.29
N LEU A 206 -25.29 -4.05 15.54
CA LEU A 206 -25.57 -4.54 14.18
C LEU A 206 -26.60 -5.66 14.16
N LEU A 207 -26.61 -6.51 15.20
CA LEU A 207 -27.59 -7.59 15.37
C LEU A 207 -28.95 -7.12 15.93
N THR A 208 -29.08 -5.84 16.27
CA THR A 208 -30.34 -5.27 16.76
C THR A 208 -31.23 -4.88 15.58
N ASP A 209 -32.51 -5.26 15.63
CA ASP A 209 -33.52 -4.98 14.61
C ASP A 209 -33.05 -5.33 13.18
N ASP A 210 -33.34 -4.46 12.21
CA ASP A 210 -32.95 -4.61 10.80
C ASP A 210 -31.63 -3.87 10.47
N ASN A 211 -30.81 -3.50 11.46
CA ASN A 211 -29.60 -2.71 11.24
C ASN A 211 -28.62 -3.39 10.26
N LEU A 212 -28.53 -4.73 10.33
CA LEU A 212 -27.69 -5.52 9.44
C LEU A 212 -28.12 -5.39 7.96
N LEU A 213 -29.41 -5.24 7.66
CA LEU A 213 -29.89 -5.05 6.30
C LEU A 213 -29.42 -3.71 5.73
N SER A 214 -29.43 -2.66 6.57
CA SER A 214 -28.98 -1.34 6.17
C SER A 214 -27.47 -1.23 6.00
N VAL A 215 -26.66 -2.17 6.51
CA VAL A 215 -25.22 -2.23 6.19
C VAL A 215 -24.99 -2.41 4.70
N ASN A 216 -25.76 -3.28 4.05
CA ASN A 216 -25.63 -3.50 2.60
C ASN A 216 -26.03 -2.24 1.80
N GLU A 217 -27.09 -1.57 2.23
CA GLU A 217 -27.53 -0.29 1.63
C GLU A 217 -26.46 0.79 1.79
N LEU A 218 -25.85 0.90 2.98
CA LEU A 218 -24.74 1.83 3.24
C LEU A 218 -23.49 1.49 2.41
N ASN A 219 -23.14 0.22 2.29
CA ASN A 219 -22.01 -0.21 1.47
C ASN A 219 -22.25 0.12 0.00
N GLN A 220 -23.46 -0.12 -0.51
CA GLN A 220 -23.82 0.25 -1.86
C GLN A 220 -23.78 1.78 -2.06
N ALA A 221 -24.33 2.55 -1.13
CA ALA A 221 -24.28 4.01 -1.19
C ALA A 221 -22.84 4.53 -1.15
N TYR A 222 -21.97 3.94 -0.32
CA TYR A 222 -20.56 4.27 -0.25
C TYR A 222 -19.82 3.96 -1.56
N GLU A 223 -20.07 2.80 -2.17
CA GLU A 223 -19.52 2.46 -3.49
C GLU A 223 -19.94 3.48 -4.55
N GLU A 224 -21.22 3.87 -4.59
CA GLU A 224 -21.71 4.86 -5.56
C GLU A 224 -21.11 6.25 -5.31
N ILE A 225 -20.90 6.68 -4.04
CA ILE A 225 -20.16 7.91 -3.71
C ILE A 225 -18.73 7.85 -4.25
N VAL A 226 -18.04 6.71 -4.11
CA VAL A 226 -16.67 6.53 -4.62
C VAL A 226 -16.65 6.65 -6.15
N ILE A 227 -17.62 6.02 -6.84
CA ILE A 227 -17.76 6.09 -8.29
C ILE A 227 -18.01 7.53 -8.72
N ASP A 228 -18.98 8.22 -8.13
CA ASP A 228 -19.35 9.58 -8.52
C ASP A 228 -18.21 10.57 -8.26
N SER A 229 -17.47 10.39 -7.16
CA SER A 229 -16.29 11.22 -6.85
C SER A 229 -15.16 11.03 -7.86
N GLN A 230 -14.91 9.80 -8.33
CA GLN A 230 -13.91 9.54 -9.37
C GLN A 230 -14.37 10.03 -10.75
N VAL A 231 -15.65 9.89 -11.09
CA VAL A 231 -16.23 10.47 -12.30
C VAL A 231 -16.02 11.98 -12.31
N ALA A 232 -16.38 12.67 -11.22
CA ALA A 232 -16.18 14.12 -11.10
C ALA A 232 -14.71 14.53 -11.28
N MET A 233 -13.78 13.77 -10.67
CA MET A 233 -12.34 13.98 -10.85
C MET A 233 -11.91 13.84 -12.32
N TRP A 234 -12.30 12.77 -13.00
CA TRP A 234 -11.94 12.53 -14.40
C TRP A 234 -12.59 13.52 -15.37
N THR A 235 -13.82 13.94 -15.10
CA THR A 235 -14.47 15.04 -15.85
C THR A 235 -13.65 16.32 -15.72
N MET A 236 -13.28 16.72 -14.50
CA MET A 236 -12.54 17.95 -14.25
C MET A 236 -11.12 17.91 -14.82
N LEU A 237 -10.41 16.77 -14.70
CA LEU A 237 -9.11 16.57 -15.34
C LEU A 237 -9.24 16.71 -16.86
N GLY A 238 -10.26 16.11 -17.46
CA GLY A 238 -10.48 16.17 -18.90
C GLY A 238 -10.78 17.57 -19.40
N GLU A 239 -11.62 18.33 -18.70
CA GLU A 239 -11.92 19.73 -19.02
C GLU A 239 -10.67 20.61 -18.95
N LYS A 240 -9.90 20.54 -17.86
CA LYS A 240 -8.69 21.35 -17.67
C LYS A 240 -7.55 20.92 -18.60
N MET A 241 -7.40 19.63 -18.88
CA MET A 241 -6.45 19.16 -19.89
C MET A 241 -6.84 19.64 -21.29
N THR A 242 -8.13 19.62 -21.63
CA THR A 242 -8.61 20.12 -22.93
C THR A 242 -8.33 21.62 -23.08
N GLU A 243 -8.61 22.40 -22.03
CA GLU A 243 -8.35 23.84 -22.01
C GLU A 243 -6.86 24.18 -22.15
N LYS A 244 -5.97 23.43 -21.49
CA LYS A 244 -4.52 23.75 -21.44
C LYS A 244 -3.70 23.13 -22.55
N PHE A 245 -4.04 21.92 -22.99
CA PHE A 245 -3.17 21.11 -23.84
C PHE A 245 -3.80 20.74 -25.19
N GLY A 246 -5.11 20.94 -25.36
CA GLY A 246 -5.84 20.62 -26.60
C GLY A 246 -6.63 19.32 -26.50
N ASP A 247 -7.10 18.82 -27.65
CA ASP A 247 -8.05 17.71 -27.69
C ASP A 247 -7.48 16.40 -27.10
N LEU A 248 -8.26 15.79 -26.20
CA LEU A 248 -7.97 14.46 -25.64
C LEU A 248 -8.01 13.37 -26.72
N SER A 249 -7.18 12.34 -26.56
CA SER A 249 -7.20 11.13 -27.41
C SER A 249 -8.49 10.32 -27.25
N ASN A 250 -8.78 9.45 -28.21
CA ASN A 250 -9.96 8.57 -28.15
C ASN A 250 -9.91 7.55 -27.00
N ASP A 251 -8.71 7.18 -26.54
CA ASP A 251 -8.53 6.23 -25.44
C ASP A 251 -8.73 6.90 -24.07
N SER A 252 -8.77 8.23 -24.03
CA SER A 252 -9.05 8.99 -22.81
C SER A 252 -10.41 8.63 -22.22
N ILE A 253 -10.44 8.46 -20.90
CA ILE A 253 -11.63 8.11 -20.13
C ILE A 253 -12.79 9.10 -20.33
N SER A 254 -12.50 10.40 -20.51
CA SER A 254 -13.52 11.42 -20.82
C SER A 254 -14.05 11.43 -22.24
N LYS A 255 -13.49 10.61 -23.14
CA LYS A 255 -14.04 10.34 -24.47
C LYS A 255 -14.84 9.04 -24.54
N GLN A 256 -14.78 8.21 -23.50
CA GLN A 256 -15.54 6.95 -23.46
C GLN A 256 -17.04 7.23 -23.39
N HIS A 257 -17.83 6.48 -24.16
CA HIS A 257 -19.29 6.63 -24.21
C HIS A 257 -19.95 6.48 -22.83
N ASP A 258 -19.43 5.59 -21.99
CA ASP A 258 -19.91 5.38 -20.62
C ASP A 258 -18.73 5.42 -19.63
N MET A 259 -18.21 6.62 -19.40
CA MET A 259 -17.17 6.90 -18.40
C MET A 259 -17.54 6.28 -17.05
N ARG A 260 -18.79 6.45 -16.61
CA ARG A 260 -19.25 5.98 -15.30
C ARG A 260 -19.12 4.46 -15.19
N HIS A 261 -19.47 3.72 -16.23
CA HIS A 261 -19.28 2.27 -16.26
C HIS A 261 -17.82 1.85 -16.21
N CYS A 262 -16.94 2.56 -16.92
CA CYS A 262 -15.49 2.32 -16.87
C CYS A 262 -14.93 2.54 -15.45
N VAL A 263 -15.28 3.66 -14.82
CA VAL A 263 -14.92 3.96 -13.43
C VAL A 263 -15.48 2.92 -12.47
N LYS A 264 -16.76 2.55 -12.60
CA LYS A 264 -17.39 1.50 -11.79
C LYS A 264 -16.67 0.17 -11.92
N SER A 265 -16.30 -0.22 -13.14
CA SER A 265 -15.58 -1.47 -13.38
C SER A 265 -14.17 -1.46 -12.78
N TYR A 266 -13.50 -0.31 -12.78
CA TYR A 266 -12.25 -0.10 -12.06
C TYR A 266 -12.46 -0.24 -10.54
N VAL A 267 -13.44 0.47 -9.95
CA VAL A 267 -13.73 0.44 -8.50
C VAL A 267 -14.05 -0.96 -8.02
N GLN A 268 -14.84 -1.70 -8.80
CA GLN A 268 -15.23 -3.09 -8.51
C GLN A 268 -14.14 -4.12 -8.85
N ALA A 269 -12.94 -3.67 -9.24
CA ALA A 269 -11.81 -4.52 -9.62
C ALA A 269 -12.17 -5.61 -10.65
N LYS A 270 -13.02 -5.27 -11.63
CA LYS A 270 -13.39 -6.21 -12.68
C LYS A 270 -12.18 -6.58 -13.54
N ARG A 271 -12.24 -7.79 -14.10
CA ARG A 271 -11.25 -8.28 -15.06
C ARG A 271 -11.13 -7.27 -16.22
N ASN A 272 -9.89 -6.93 -16.59
CA ASN A 272 -9.52 -5.95 -17.61
C ASN A 272 -9.81 -4.48 -17.27
N SER A 273 -10.14 -4.13 -16.02
CA SER A 273 -10.29 -2.73 -15.55
C SER A 273 -9.17 -2.37 -14.58
N LYS A 274 -7.92 -2.61 -15.01
CA LYS A 274 -6.73 -2.44 -14.17
C LYS A 274 -6.37 -0.97 -13.96
N TYR A 275 -6.57 -0.15 -14.98
CA TYR A 275 -6.25 1.27 -14.97
C TYR A 275 -7.30 2.08 -15.75
N LEU A 276 -7.25 3.40 -15.56
CA LEU A 276 -7.96 4.41 -16.34
C LEU A 276 -6.94 5.45 -16.80
N ILE A 277 -7.08 5.98 -18.00
CA ILE A 277 -6.13 6.92 -18.58
C ILE A 277 -6.84 8.13 -19.20
N GLN A 278 -6.17 9.27 -19.18
CA GLN A 278 -6.52 10.45 -19.94
C GLN A 278 -5.25 11.04 -20.54
N GLU A 279 -5.28 11.38 -21.82
CA GLU A 279 -4.07 11.78 -22.53
C GLU A 279 -4.36 12.71 -23.70
N VAL A 280 -3.36 13.50 -24.05
CA VAL A 280 -3.38 14.48 -25.14
C VAL A 280 -2.10 14.30 -25.97
N PRO A 281 -2.20 14.21 -27.30
CA PRO A 281 -1.03 14.21 -28.17
C PRO A 281 -0.20 15.47 -28.02
N LEU A 282 1.13 15.32 -27.91
CA LEU A 282 2.02 16.48 -27.80
C LEU A 282 2.15 17.20 -29.14
N THR A 283 1.81 18.50 -29.13
CA THR A 283 1.95 19.35 -30.32
C THR A 283 3.41 19.41 -30.76
N GLY A 284 3.66 19.07 -32.02
CA GLY A 284 5.00 19.07 -32.60
C GLY A 284 5.85 17.83 -32.30
N TYR A 285 5.32 16.85 -31.56
CA TYR A 285 5.97 15.57 -31.24
C TYR A 285 4.95 14.41 -31.36
N PRO A 286 4.58 13.99 -32.58
CA PRO A 286 3.42 13.14 -32.84
C PRO A 286 3.52 11.70 -32.30
N SER A 287 4.70 11.28 -31.83
CA SER A 287 4.90 9.96 -31.21
C SER A 287 4.73 9.97 -29.69
N PHE A 288 4.48 11.14 -29.11
CA PHE A 288 4.44 11.33 -27.66
C PHE A 288 3.10 11.89 -27.20
N ASN A 289 2.63 11.39 -26.07
CA ASN A 289 1.41 11.85 -25.41
C ASN A 289 1.74 12.34 -24.00
N LEU A 290 1.12 13.45 -23.61
CA LEU A 290 1.02 13.85 -22.22
C LEU A 290 -0.16 13.10 -21.61
N PHE A 291 0.05 12.45 -20.47
CA PHE A 291 -0.96 11.57 -19.89
C PHE A 291 -1.12 11.74 -18.38
N ILE A 292 -2.27 11.29 -17.90
CA ILE A 292 -2.57 11.01 -16.50
C ILE A 292 -3.16 9.60 -16.47
N GLU A 293 -2.56 8.70 -15.69
CA GLU A 293 -3.06 7.34 -15.51
C GLU A 293 -3.34 7.07 -14.04
N GLN A 294 -4.46 6.40 -13.79
CA GLN A 294 -4.82 5.83 -12.50
C GLN A 294 -4.68 4.31 -12.58
N ASN A 295 -3.63 3.78 -11.96
CA ASN A 295 -3.50 2.35 -11.69
C ASN A 295 -3.86 2.06 -10.24
N HIS A 296 -2.90 1.92 -9.32
CA HIS A 296 -3.20 1.97 -7.88
C HIS A 296 -3.18 3.40 -7.36
N HIS A 297 -2.26 4.20 -7.90
CA HIS A 297 -2.15 5.63 -7.64
C HIS A 297 -2.33 6.39 -8.95
N LEU A 298 -2.66 7.67 -8.87
CA LEU A 298 -2.54 8.58 -10.01
C LEU A 298 -1.07 8.92 -10.24
N TYR A 299 -0.64 8.95 -11.49
CA TYR A 299 0.62 9.53 -11.94
C TYR A 299 0.40 10.19 -13.29
N PHE A 300 1.29 11.11 -13.63
CA PHE A 300 1.22 11.87 -14.88
C PHE A 300 2.61 12.01 -15.47
N GLY A 301 2.67 12.23 -16.77
CA GLY A 301 3.95 12.28 -17.47
C GLY A 301 3.80 12.41 -18.96
N ILE A 302 4.90 12.17 -19.66
CA ILE A 302 4.96 12.06 -21.10
C ILE A 302 5.45 10.66 -21.44
N TYR A 303 4.77 9.98 -22.37
CA TYR A 303 5.16 8.65 -22.83
C TYR A 303 5.16 8.56 -24.36
N CYS A 304 5.92 7.60 -24.88
CA CYS A 304 5.95 7.24 -26.28
C CYS A 304 5.13 5.97 -26.52
N GLU A 305 4.16 6.01 -27.42
CA GLU A 305 3.24 4.87 -27.67
C GLU A 305 3.94 3.71 -28.41
N ASP A 306 4.77 4.02 -29.41
CA ASP A 306 5.53 3.02 -30.18
C ASP A 306 6.95 3.52 -30.44
N SER A 307 7.90 3.04 -29.63
CA SER A 307 9.31 3.42 -29.73
C SER A 307 9.98 2.99 -31.04
N SER A 308 9.37 2.07 -31.80
CA SER A 308 9.85 1.66 -33.11
C SER A 308 9.46 2.62 -34.24
N LYS A 309 8.56 3.58 -33.97
CA LYS A 309 8.01 4.52 -34.96
C LYS A 309 8.15 5.99 -34.55
N ILE A 310 9.24 6.33 -33.86
CA ILE A 310 9.48 7.73 -33.46
C ILE A 310 9.71 8.58 -34.71
N ILE A 311 8.78 9.51 -34.97
CA ILE A 311 8.88 10.45 -36.10
C ILE A 311 9.81 11.62 -35.73
N LYS A 312 9.80 12.04 -34.46
CA LYS A 312 10.62 13.12 -33.93
C LYS A 312 10.87 12.89 -32.44
N GLU A 313 12.14 12.80 -32.04
CA GLU A 313 12.55 12.60 -30.65
C GLU A 313 12.34 13.87 -29.80
N LEU A 314 11.99 13.68 -28.53
CA LEU A 314 12.04 14.75 -27.53
C LEU A 314 13.51 15.12 -27.24
N PRO A 315 13.85 16.40 -27.15
CA PRO A 315 15.20 16.81 -26.78
C PRO A 315 15.55 16.30 -25.38
N LYS A 316 16.80 15.87 -25.20
CA LYS A 316 17.32 15.50 -23.87
C LYS A 316 17.51 16.75 -23.05
N LEU A 317 16.70 16.92 -22.01
CA LEU A 317 16.75 18.04 -21.08
C LEU A 317 16.89 17.50 -19.66
N GLU A 318 17.67 18.17 -18.82
CA GLU A 318 17.72 17.81 -17.41
C GLU A 318 16.40 18.18 -16.72
N HIS A 319 15.81 17.22 -16.02
CA HIS A 319 14.58 17.42 -15.26
C HIS A 319 14.54 16.55 -14.00
N ARG A 320 13.61 16.88 -13.09
CA ARG A 320 13.44 16.18 -11.81
C ARG A 320 12.54 14.93 -11.86
N TYR A 321 11.89 14.69 -12.99
CA TYR A 321 10.92 13.61 -13.15
C TYR A 321 11.63 12.26 -13.29
N LYS A 322 10.90 11.18 -13.01
CA LYS A 322 11.44 9.83 -13.14
C LYS A 322 11.45 9.44 -14.61
N GLU A 323 12.62 9.08 -15.13
CA GLU A 323 12.76 8.61 -16.51
C GLU A 323 12.61 7.09 -16.60
N GLU A 324 12.01 6.66 -17.71
CA GLU A 324 11.97 5.28 -18.18
C GLU A 324 12.55 5.21 -19.61
N GLU A 325 12.52 4.02 -20.22
CA GLU A 325 13.02 3.85 -21.58
C GLU A 325 12.27 4.75 -22.59
N HIS A 326 12.95 5.05 -23.70
CA HIS A 326 12.39 5.77 -24.86
C HIS A 326 11.87 7.19 -24.56
N HIS A 327 12.55 7.93 -23.67
CA HIS A 327 12.20 9.31 -23.32
C HIS A 327 10.81 9.45 -22.68
N THR A 328 10.31 8.38 -22.08
CA THR A 328 9.14 8.42 -21.20
C THR A 328 9.59 8.94 -19.83
N PHE A 329 8.85 9.86 -19.25
CA PHE A 329 9.08 10.29 -17.87
C PHE A 329 7.80 10.68 -17.17
N TRP A 330 7.77 10.51 -15.86
CA TRP A 330 6.56 10.65 -15.06
C TRP A 330 6.86 11.05 -13.62
N ASP A 331 5.81 11.50 -12.92
CA ASP A 331 5.85 11.69 -11.47
C ASP A 331 4.47 11.48 -10.84
N TYR A 332 4.44 11.42 -9.51
CA TYR A 332 3.22 11.35 -8.73
C TYR A 332 2.72 12.76 -8.35
N PRO A 333 1.39 12.95 -8.22
CA PRO A 333 0.85 14.11 -7.53
C PRO A 333 1.41 14.22 -6.11
N LYS A 334 1.46 15.46 -5.60
CA LYS A 334 1.92 15.75 -4.23
C LYS A 334 1.20 14.91 -3.18
N LYS A 335 -0.11 14.71 -3.34
CA LYS A 335 -0.90 13.77 -2.54
C LYS A 335 -1.03 12.45 -3.29
N LYS A 336 -0.40 11.39 -2.78
CA LYS A 336 -0.45 10.04 -3.34
C LYS A 336 -1.66 9.29 -2.76
N ILE A 337 -2.78 9.33 -3.47
CA ILE A 337 -4.00 8.58 -3.11
C ILE A 337 -3.90 7.16 -3.70
N ASN A 338 -4.19 6.14 -2.88
CA ASN A 338 -4.35 4.76 -3.35
C ASN A 338 -5.82 4.49 -3.69
N PHE A 339 -6.15 4.48 -4.98
CA PHE A 339 -7.52 4.29 -5.49
C PHE A 339 -8.03 2.85 -5.41
N ARG A 340 -7.16 1.88 -5.11
CA ARG A 340 -7.55 0.50 -4.78
C ARG A 340 -7.88 0.32 -3.30
N ASN A 341 -7.49 1.27 -2.45
CA ASN A 341 -7.73 1.25 -1.01
C ASN A 341 -7.98 2.68 -0.48
N LEU A 342 -9.11 3.27 -0.86
CA LEU A 342 -9.45 4.64 -0.47
C LEU A 342 -9.83 4.73 1.01
N THR A 343 -9.18 5.65 1.74
CA THR A 343 -9.61 5.99 3.09
C THR A 343 -10.86 6.88 3.05
N ALA A 344 -11.61 6.94 4.16
CA ALA A 344 -12.75 7.87 4.27
C ALA A 344 -12.35 9.34 4.07
N ASN A 345 -11.11 9.71 4.42
CA ASN A 345 -10.57 11.06 4.18
C ASN A 345 -10.29 11.32 2.69
N ASP A 346 -9.87 10.30 1.94
CA ASP A 346 -9.66 10.41 0.50
C ASP A 346 -10.99 10.55 -0.24
N VAL A 347 -11.99 9.73 0.11
CA VAL A 347 -13.35 9.88 -0.44
C VAL A 347 -13.92 11.26 -0.10
N LYS A 348 -13.71 11.76 1.12
CA LYS A 348 -14.13 13.11 1.50
C LYS A 348 -13.44 14.20 0.70
N LEU A 349 -12.14 14.05 0.42
CA LEU A 349 -11.41 14.99 -0.43
C LEU A 349 -11.98 15.00 -1.85
N LEU A 350 -12.16 13.83 -2.47
CA LEU A 350 -12.63 13.71 -3.85
C LEU A 350 -14.09 14.15 -4.01
N SER A 351 -14.93 13.98 -2.97
CA SER A 351 -16.33 14.43 -2.97
C SER A 351 -16.53 15.90 -2.57
N THR A 352 -15.47 16.61 -2.15
CA THR A 352 -15.53 18.04 -1.82
C THR A 352 -15.05 18.87 -3.02
N PRO A 353 -15.93 19.64 -3.72
CA PRO A 353 -15.59 20.28 -4.98
C PRO A 353 -14.35 21.18 -4.94
N THR A 354 -14.21 22.02 -3.91
CA THR A 354 -13.07 22.93 -3.77
C THR A 354 -11.75 22.20 -3.49
N ALA A 355 -11.80 21.10 -2.73
CA ALA A 355 -10.62 20.29 -2.43
C ALA A 355 -10.19 19.48 -3.64
N LEU A 356 -11.16 18.93 -4.38
CA LEU A 356 -10.93 18.26 -5.65
C LEU A 356 -10.31 19.22 -6.68
N GLU A 357 -10.88 20.40 -6.86
CA GLU A 357 -10.36 21.42 -7.79
C GLU A 357 -8.93 21.82 -7.44
N THR A 358 -8.65 22.07 -6.16
CA THR A 358 -7.29 22.37 -5.70
C THR A 358 -6.30 21.24 -6.03
N MET A 359 -6.70 19.98 -5.86
CA MET A 359 -5.87 18.82 -6.21
C MET A 359 -5.64 18.72 -7.72
N VAL A 360 -6.69 18.87 -8.52
CA VAL A 360 -6.60 18.82 -9.98
C VAL A 360 -5.71 19.95 -10.51
N ASP A 361 -5.88 21.18 -10.01
CA ASP A 361 -5.05 22.32 -10.40
C ASP A 361 -3.56 22.09 -10.10
N GLN A 362 -3.24 21.46 -8.98
CA GLN A 362 -1.85 21.10 -8.67
C GLN A 362 -1.27 20.13 -9.70
N ILE A 363 -2.05 19.14 -10.15
CA ILE A 363 -1.62 18.17 -11.17
C ILE A 363 -1.43 18.89 -12.52
N ILE A 364 -2.43 19.66 -12.97
CA ILE A 364 -2.38 20.37 -14.24
C ILE A 364 -1.21 21.36 -14.28
N ASN A 365 -0.96 22.11 -13.19
CA ASN A 365 0.18 23.03 -13.12
C ASN A 365 1.53 22.32 -13.22
N GLU A 366 1.66 21.11 -12.68
CA GLU A 366 2.89 20.32 -12.83
C GLU A 366 3.06 19.79 -14.26
N MET A 367 1.97 19.43 -14.93
CA MET A 367 1.98 19.03 -16.33
C MET A 367 2.30 20.20 -17.28
N VAL A 368 1.83 21.41 -16.98
CA VAL A 368 2.23 22.62 -17.72
C VAL A 368 3.75 22.80 -17.65
N LYS A 369 4.35 22.69 -16.46
CA LYS A 369 5.81 22.77 -16.30
C LYS A 369 6.55 21.70 -17.11
N MET A 370 5.99 20.49 -17.24
CA MET A 370 6.58 19.45 -18.07
C MET A 370 6.65 19.87 -19.54
N ILE A 371 5.59 20.47 -20.08
CA ILE A 371 5.54 20.90 -21.48
C ILE A 371 6.39 22.16 -21.72
N GLU A 372 6.41 23.10 -20.78
CA GLU A 372 7.21 24.33 -20.88
C GLU A 372 8.71 24.05 -21.06
N MET A 373 9.20 22.86 -20.68
CA MET A 373 10.58 22.44 -20.98
C MET A 373 10.83 22.28 -22.49
N TYR A 374 9.80 21.99 -23.28
CA TYR A 374 9.86 21.66 -24.71
C TYR A 374 9.27 22.74 -25.62
N SER A 375 8.75 23.83 -25.03
CA SER A 375 8.23 25.00 -25.73
C SER A 375 9.36 26.01 -25.98
#